data_AF-A0A2V7IFT0-F1
#
_entry.id   AF-A0A2V7IFT0-F1
#
_cell.length_a   1.000
_cell.length_b   1.000
_cell.length_c   1.000
_cell.angle_alpha   90.00
_cell.angle_beta   90.00
_cell.angle_gamma   90.00
#
_symmetry.space_group_name_H-M   'P 1'
#
loop_
_entity.id
_entity.type
_entity.pdbx_description
1 polymer ?
#
loop_
_entity_poly.entity_id
_entity_poly.type
_entity_poly.pdbx_seq_one_letter_code
_entity_poly.pdbx_strand_id
1 'polypeptide(L)'
;MNGGGRAGGRTGGPILLLAVGLLSAGPPVHQSPDPWPVLDRASATYQTITSLSADFVQIVTNPMIGTPDTTRGRLYQMRPSRFAMRFTAPKGDRIVADGRFLWLYTPSTTPGQVIRSRIPEYGTTGPNLIGQFVEQPRERYTAEYVRADSLPGGGGAVDVIRLVPKGHDQPYSEAKIWVGREDALVHRVDIVESSGQERTVILRTIRVNRGVPGRELTFSPPAGVRVVASDSTRE
;
A
#
# COMPACT_ATOMS: atom_id res chain seq x y z
N MET A 1 -89.23 36.97 11.72
CA MET A 1 -88.84 38.32 12.18
C MET A 1 -88.38 38.25 13.62
N ASN A 2 -87.20 38.83 13.92
CA ASN A 2 -86.64 39.19 15.25
C ASN A 2 -86.56 38.07 16.32
N GLY A 3 -85.57 37.95 17.19
CA GLY A 3 -84.36 38.69 17.60
C GLY A 3 -83.78 37.82 18.74
N GLY A 4 -82.47 37.67 18.92
CA GLY A 4 -81.61 38.61 19.65
C GLY A 4 -81.53 38.30 21.16
N GLY A 5 -80.35 37.88 21.66
CA GLY A 5 -79.93 37.96 23.08
C GLY A 5 -79.53 36.62 23.74
N ARG A 6 -78.23 36.29 23.88
CA ARG A 6 -77.35 36.40 25.10
C ARG A 6 -77.66 35.35 26.19
N ALA A 7 -76.74 34.70 26.92
CA ALA A 7 -75.27 34.66 27.03
C ALA A 7 -74.90 33.51 28.03
N GLY A 8 -73.61 33.15 28.11
CA GLY A 8 -73.00 32.44 29.27
C GLY A 8 -72.57 31.00 28.96
N GLY A 9 -71.37 30.51 29.27
CA GLY A 9 -70.14 31.08 29.80
C GLY A 9 -69.04 30.05 29.52
N ARG A 10 -67.90 30.46 28.94
CA ARG A 10 -66.78 29.56 28.66
C ARG A 10 -65.78 29.64 29.80
N THR A 11 -65.67 28.56 30.56
CA THR A 11 -64.62 28.30 31.53
C THR A 11 -63.27 28.22 30.80
N GLY A 12 -62.36 29.13 31.13
CA GLY A 12 -60.96 29.07 30.73
C GLY A 12 -60.18 28.15 31.66
N GLY A 13 -59.60 27.09 31.12
CA GLY A 13 -58.52 26.33 31.77
C GLY A 13 -57.19 26.70 31.10
N PRO A 14 -56.10 26.91 31.87
CA PRO A 14 -54.80 27.20 31.28
C PRO A 14 -54.26 25.94 30.59
N ILE A 15 -54.09 25.99 29.27
CA ILE A 15 -53.35 24.98 28.53
C ILE A 15 -51.86 25.24 28.77
N LEU A 16 -51.25 24.43 29.63
CA LEU A 16 -49.81 24.38 29.81
C LEU A 16 -49.20 23.72 28.56
N LEU A 17 -48.71 24.53 27.63
CA LEU A 17 -47.94 24.06 26.47
C LEU A 17 -46.57 23.55 26.97
N LEU A 18 -46.47 22.24 27.18
CA LEU A 18 -45.19 21.56 27.38
C LEU A 18 -44.48 21.52 26.02
N ALA A 19 -43.58 22.47 25.78
CA ALA A 19 -42.68 22.42 24.63
C ALA A 19 -41.63 21.33 24.86
N VAL A 20 -41.89 20.13 24.33
CA VAL A 20 -40.90 19.05 24.27
C VAL A 20 -39.87 19.45 23.20
N GLY A 21 -38.74 20.00 23.64
CA GLY A 21 -37.59 20.24 22.78
C GLY A 21 -37.01 18.91 22.30
N LEU A 22 -37.21 18.59 21.03
CA LEU A 22 -36.47 17.50 20.37
C LEU A 22 -35.01 17.93 20.27
N LEU A 23 -34.17 17.40 21.16
CA LEU A 23 -32.71 17.41 20.96
C LEU A 23 -32.41 16.56 19.72
N SER A 24 -32.12 17.22 18.60
CA SER A 24 -31.56 16.57 17.42
C SER A 24 -30.15 16.09 17.76
N ALA A 25 -30.03 14.85 18.24
CA ALA A 25 -28.75 14.17 18.30
C ALA A 25 -28.27 13.98 16.85
N GLY A 26 -27.30 14.79 16.42
CA GLY A 26 -26.62 14.58 15.14
C GLY A 26 -26.00 13.19 15.10
N PRO A 27 -25.82 12.59 13.91
CA PRO A 27 -25.18 11.29 13.79
C PRO A 27 -23.80 11.34 14.44
N PRO A 28 -23.38 10.28 15.16
CA PRO A 28 -22.06 10.25 15.77
C PRO A 28 -21.01 10.38 14.66
N VAL A 29 -20.21 11.44 14.73
CA VAL A 29 -19.01 11.56 13.91
C VAL A 29 -18.03 10.53 14.45
N HIS A 30 -18.03 9.33 13.87
CA HIS A 30 -16.96 8.36 14.10
C HIS A 30 -15.68 8.98 13.54
N GLN A 31 -14.86 9.56 14.42
CA GLN A 31 -13.50 9.93 14.06
C GLN A 31 -12.76 8.64 13.74
N SER A 32 -12.29 8.51 12.50
CA SER A 32 -11.38 7.43 12.12
C SER A 32 -10.19 7.46 13.09
N PRO A 33 -9.73 6.29 13.59
CA PRO A 33 -8.55 6.22 14.44
C PRO A 33 -7.36 6.96 13.85
N ASP A 34 -6.47 7.47 14.71
CA ASP A 34 -5.22 8.05 14.26
C ASP A 34 -4.37 6.98 13.53
N PRO A 35 -3.98 7.18 12.25
CA PRO A 35 -3.13 6.23 11.53
C PRO A 35 -1.68 6.23 12.02
N TRP A 36 -1.22 7.31 12.65
CA TRP A 36 0.20 7.50 12.92
C TRP A 36 0.81 6.48 13.89
N PRO A 37 0.15 6.04 14.98
CA PRO A 37 0.67 4.98 15.82
C PRO A 37 0.93 3.67 15.06
N VAL A 38 0.16 3.34 14.02
CA VAL A 38 0.39 2.16 13.17
C VAL A 38 1.64 2.36 12.30
N LEU A 39 1.74 3.53 11.66
CA LEU A 39 2.87 3.88 10.79
C LEU A 39 4.18 4.02 11.56
N ASP A 40 4.16 4.62 12.75
CA ASP A 40 5.33 4.81 13.59
C ASP A 40 5.89 3.44 14.05
N ARG A 41 5.02 2.49 14.42
CA ARG A 41 5.43 1.10 14.71
C ARG A 41 6.00 0.40 13.48
N ALA A 42 5.33 0.50 12.33
CA ALA A 42 5.81 -0.11 11.09
C ALA A 42 7.18 0.46 10.67
N SER A 43 7.37 1.78 10.80
CA SER A 43 8.63 2.46 10.53
C SER A 43 9.74 1.98 11.46
N ALA A 44 9.48 1.95 12.77
CA ALA A 44 10.44 1.48 13.77
C ALA A 44 10.85 0.04 13.51
N THR A 45 9.89 -0.86 13.26
CA THR A 45 10.18 -2.26 12.91
C THR A 45 10.99 -2.35 11.64
N TYR A 46 10.60 -1.65 10.57
CA TYR A 46 11.32 -1.67 9.30
C TYR A 46 12.78 -1.23 9.44
N GLN A 47 13.04 -0.23 10.29
CA GLN A 47 14.40 0.24 10.55
C GLN A 47 15.31 -0.82 11.18
N THR A 48 14.76 -1.80 11.90
CA THR A 48 15.53 -2.92 12.47
C THR A 48 15.84 -4.06 11.49
N ILE A 49 15.23 -4.04 10.29
CA ILE A 49 15.35 -5.11 9.30
C ILE A 49 16.64 -4.91 8.50
N THR A 50 17.59 -5.83 8.65
CA THR A 50 18.82 -5.89 7.84
C THR A 50 18.69 -6.82 6.65
N SER A 51 17.84 -7.85 6.77
CA SER A 51 17.52 -8.80 5.72
C SER A 51 16.06 -9.23 5.79
N LEU A 52 15.44 -9.46 4.63
CA LEU A 52 14.06 -9.94 4.52
C LEU A 52 13.97 -10.97 3.39
N SER A 53 13.19 -12.03 3.61
CA SER A 53 12.73 -12.92 2.55
C SER A 53 11.24 -13.16 2.68
N ALA A 54 10.51 -13.19 1.58
CA ALA A 54 9.08 -13.45 1.55
C ALA A 54 8.68 -14.12 0.24
N ASP A 55 7.64 -14.95 0.27
CA ASP A 55 6.94 -15.31 -0.96
C ASP A 55 6.08 -14.11 -1.36
N PHE A 56 6.01 -13.80 -2.66
CA PHE A 56 5.18 -12.70 -3.15
C PHE A 56 4.15 -13.18 -4.17
N VAL A 57 3.00 -12.53 -4.15
CA VAL A 57 2.04 -12.49 -5.26
C VAL A 57 1.91 -11.03 -5.67
N GLN A 58 2.12 -10.75 -6.95
CA GLN A 58 1.88 -9.44 -7.52
C GLN A 58 0.78 -9.55 -8.56
N ILE A 59 -0.16 -8.60 -8.52
CA ILE A 59 -1.27 -8.47 -9.47
C ILE A 59 -1.18 -7.07 -10.04
N VAL A 60 -1.11 -6.97 -11.36
CA VAL A 60 -1.08 -5.72 -12.09
C VAL A 60 -2.30 -5.65 -12.99
N THR A 61 -3.12 -4.62 -12.80
CA THR A 61 -4.36 -4.42 -13.54
C THR A 61 -4.32 -3.06 -14.23
N ASN A 62 -4.67 -3.02 -15.52
CA ASN A 62 -4.97 -1.76 -16.20
C ASN A 62 -6.50 -1.61 -16.23
N PRO A 63 -7.09 -0.63 -15.51
CA PRO A 63 -8.55 -0.46 -15.46
C PRO A 63 -9.19 -0.26 -16.84
N MET A 64 -8.42 0.26 -17.81
CA MET A 64 -8.89 0.54 -19.17
C MET A 64 -8.80 -0.68 -20.08
N ILE A 65 -8.02 -1.72 -19.72
CA ILE A 65 -7.72 -2.83 -20.64
C ILE A 65 -7.43 -4.14 -19.89
N GLY A 66 -8.11 -5.20 -20.32
CA GLY A 66 -7.60 -6.58 -20.25
C GLY A 66 -7.73 -7.31 -18.91
N THR A 67 -7.20 -8.54 -18.92
CA THR A 67 -7.12 -9.44 -17.76
C THR A 67 -5.95 -9.04 -16.85
N PRO A 68 -6.10 -9.13 -15.50
CA PRO A 68 -5.00 -8.86 -14.59
C PRO A 68 -3.78 -9.75 -14.85
N ASP A 69 -2.59 -9.16 -14.89
CA ASP A 69 -1.33 -9.91 -14.92
C ASP A 69 -0.95 -10.31 -13.49
N THR A 70 -0.97 -11.62 -13.22
CA THR A 70 -0.65 -12.15 -11.90
C THR A 70 0.67 -12.90 -11.92
N THR A 71 1.66 -12.34 -11.24
CA THR A 71 2.97 -12.94 -11.07
C THR A 71 3.20 -13.42 -9.64
N ARG A 72 4.05 -14.43 -9.48
CA ARG A 72 4.39 -15.02 -8.17
C ARG A 72 5.86 -15.33 -8.10
N GLY A 73 6.39 -15.35 -6.90
CA GLY A 73 7.78 -15.69 -6.72
C GLY A 73 8.27 -15.54 -5.30
N ARG A 74 9.58 -15.34 -5.19
CA ARG A 74 10.26 -15.07 -3.93
C ARG A 74 11.02 -13.77 -3.98
N LEU A 75 10.80 -12.95 -2.96
CA LEU A 75 11.43 -11.67 -2.75
C LEU A 75 12.53 -11.84 -1.70
N TYR A 76 13.65 -11.15 -1.93
CA TYR A 76 14.75 -11.01 -1.00
C TYR A 76 15.17 -9.55 -0.94
N GLN A 77 15.47 -9.07 0.26
CA GLN A 77 16.03 -7.76 0.49
C GLN A 77 17.17 -7.87 1.49
N MET A 78 18.24 -7.12 1.24
CA MET A 78 19.34 -6.96 2.17
C MET A 78 19.84 -5.53 2.10
N ARG A 79 19.79 -4.84 3.24
CA ARG A 79 20.21 -3.43 3.32
C ARG A 79 21.71 -3.28 3.05
N PRO A 80 22.16 -2.12 2.53
CA PRO A 80 21.34 -0.95 2.20
C PRO A 80 20.67 -1.03 0.82
N SER A 81 21.24 -1.75 -0.15
CA SER A 81 20.89 -1.55 -1.57
C SER A 81 20.73 -2.84 -2.38
N ARG A 82 20.59 -4.00 -1.73
CA ARG A 82 20.44 -5.28 -2.42
C ARG A 82 19.02 -5.80 -2.35
N PHE A 83 18.55 -6.29 -3.48
CA PHE A 83 17.18 -6.78 -3.63
C PHE A 83 17.09 -7.78 -4.76
N ALA A 84 16.16 -8.72 -4.64
CA ALA A 84 15.83 -9.62 -5.73
C ALA A 84 14.38 -10.08 -5.68
N MET A 85 13.75 -10.13 -6.84
CA MET A 85 12.52 -10.88 -7.09
C MET A 85 12.85 -11.99 -8.07
N ARG A 86 12.67 -13.24 -7.63
CA ARG A 86 12.75 -14.42 -8.48
C ARG A 86 11.36 -14.94 -8.73
N PHE A 87 10.93 -14.89 -9.98
CA PHE A 87 9.59 -15.27 -10.37
C PHE A 87 9.50 -16.78 -10.56
N THR A 88 8.48 -17.39 -9.94
CA THR A 88 8.10 -18.79 -10.14
C THR A 88 6.95 -18.93 -11.13
N ALA A 89 6.17 -17.87 -11.34
CA ALA A 89 5.15 -17.77 -12.36
C ALA A 89 5.06 -16.31 -12.87
N PRO A 90 5.32 -16.05 -14.18
CA PRO A 90 6.00 -16.97 -15.10
C PRO A 90 7.41 -17.30 -14.60
N LYS A 91 7.89 -18.52 -14.88
CA LYS A 91 9.22 -18.95 -14.45
C LYS A 91 10.30 -18.35 -15.35
N GLY A 92 11.38 -17.88 -14.76
CA GLY A 92 12.57 -17.39 -15.48
C GLY A 92 12.82 -15.91 -15.31
N ASP A 93 11.76 -15.14 -15.01
CA ASP A 93 11.90 -13.72 -14.75
C ASP A 93 12.66 -13.47 -13.45
N ARG A 94 13.50 -12.43 -13.49
CA ARG A 94 14.41 -12.01 -12.44
C ARG A 94 14.49 -10.49 -12.44
N ILE A 95 14.27 -9.89 -11.27
CA ILE A 95 14.60 -8.50 -11.02
C ILE A 95 15.63 -8.50 -9.90
N VAL A 96 16.79 -7.88 -10.10
CA VAL A 96 17.88 -7.90 -9.12
C VAL A 96 18.49 -6.51 -9.01
N ALA A 97 18.53 -5.96 -7.81
CA ALA A 97 19.40 -4.85 -7.47
C ALA A 97 20.64 -5.43 -6.77
N ASP A 98 21.81 -5.34 -7.41
CA ASP A 98 23.05 -5.97 -6.92
C ASP A 98 23.87 -5.05 -6.00
N GLY A 99 23.32 -3.89 -5.65
CA GLY A 99 23.97 -2.82 -4.89
C GLY A 99 24.59 -1.72 -5.76
N ARG A 100 24.70 -1.91 -7.07
CA ARG A 100 25.18 -0.90 -8.03
C ARG A 100 24.16 -0.65 -9.15
N PHE A 101 23.61 -1.72 -9.71
CA PHE A 101 22.68 -1.68 -10.83
C PHE A 101 21.40 -2.41 -10.50
N LEU A 102 20.31 -1.96 -11.12
CA LEU A 102 19.07 -2.70 -11.23
C LEU A 102 19.07 -3.44 -12.56
N TRP A 103 18.83 -4.74 -12.49
CA TRP A 103 18.73 -5.65 -13.62
C TRP A 103 17.28 -6.12 -13.73
N LEU A 104 16.65 -5.88 -14.88
CA LEU A 104 15.32 -6.35 -15.21
C LEU A 104 15.44 -7.37 -16.35
N TYR A 105 15.34 -8.65 -15.99
CA TYR A 105 15.37 -9.77 -16.92
C TYR A 105 14.02 -10.46 -16.91
N THR A 106 13.19 -10.16 -17.92
CA THR A 106 11.82 -10.66 -18.04
C THR A 106 11.63 -11.38 -19.38
N PRO A 107 12.32 -12.53 -19.61
CA PRO A 107 12.22 -13.27 -20.87
C PRO A 107 10.81 -13.73 -21.21
N SER A 108 9.90 -13.79 -20.23
CA SER A 108 8.48 -14.11 -20.44
C SER A 108 7.77 -13.08 -21.35
N THR A 109 8.21 -11.83 -21.33
CA THR A 109 7.58 -10.69 -22.02
C THR A 109 8.52 -10.00 -23.00
N THR A 110 9.82 -9.97 -22.70
CA THR A 110 10.84 -9.33 -23.54
C THR A 110 12.05 -10.26 -23.68
N PRO A 111 11.93 -11.33 -24.49
CA PRO A 111 12.98 -12.33 -24.65
C PRO A 111 14.26 -11.75 -25.28
N GLY A 112 15.39 -12.39 -24.98
CA GLY A 112 16.69 -12.09 -25.62
C GLY A 112 17.43 -10.87 -25.07
N GLN A 113 16.89 -10.17 -24.08
CA GLN A 113 17.56 -9.03 -23.47
C GLN A 113 17.40 -8.93 -21.95
N VAL A 114 18.27 -8.16 -21.33
CA VAL A 114 18.17 -7.67 -19.95
C VAL A 114 18.35 -6.16 -19.95
N ILE A 115 17.49 -5.45 -19.22
CA ILE A 115 17.63 -4.01 -19.01
C ILE A 115 18.50 -3.80 -17.78
N ARG A 116 19.53 -2.95 -17.92
CA ARG A 116 20.41 -2.54 -16.82
C ARG A 116 20.30 -1.03 -16.63
N SER A 117 19.97 -0.62 -15.42
CA SER A 117 19.90 0.79 -15.02
C SER A 117 20.65 1.01 -13.71
N ARG A 118 20.94 2.28 -13.36
CA ARG A 118 21.31 2.60 -11.98
C ARG A 118 20.12 2.33 -11.06
N ILE A 119 20.39 1.90 -9.83
CA ILE A 119 19.33 1.72 -8.84
C ILE A 119 18.64 3.08 -8.63
N PRO A 120 17.33 3.20 -8.90
CA PRO A 120 16.62 4.45 -8.72
C PRO A 120 16.45 4.75 -7.23
N GLU A 121 16.41 6.03 -6.88
CA GLU A 121 16.13 6.49 -5.52
C GLU A 121 14.64 6.25 -5.15
N TYR A 122 13.75 6.34 -6.15
CA TYR A 122 12.29 6.16 -6.01
C TYR A 122 11.79 5.21 -7.12
N GLY A 123 10.89 4.28 -6.79
CA GLY A 123 10.29 3.38 -7.76
C GLY A 123 9.41 2.29 -7.15
N THR A 124 8.40 1.84 -7.90
CA THR A 124 7.45 0.78 -7.47
C THR A 124 8.05 -0.63 -7.55
N THR A 125 9.33 -0.75 -7.91
CA THR A 125 10.09 -2.00 -8.01
C THR A 125 11.55 -1.72 -7.66
N GLY A 126 12.15 -2.56 -6.82
CA GLY A 126 13.55 -2.43 -6.42
C GLY A 126 13.76 -2.51 -4.91
N PRO A 127 14.94 -2.09 -4.42
CA PRO A 127 15.36 -2.33 -3.04
C PRO A 127 14.53 -1.61 -1.98
N ASN A 128 13.77 -0.59 -2.37
CA ASN A 128 12.91 0.15 -1.44
C ASN A 128 11.40 -0.17 -1.58
N LEU A 129 11.04 -1.37 -2.07
CA LEU A 129 9.63 -1.73 -2.32
C LEU A 129 8.71 -1.50 -1.11
N ILE A 130 9.16 -1.86 0.09
CA ILE A 130 8.40 -1.65 1.34
C ILE A 130 8.75 -0.32 2.00
N GLY A 131 10.03 0.02 2.07
CA GLY A 131 10.48 1.20 2.80
C GLY A 131 9.97 2.51 2.21
N GLN A 132 9.65 2.57 0.91
CA GLN A 132 9.03 3.77 0.32
C GLN A 132 7.74 4.18 1.05
N PHE A 133 7.01 3.25 1.69
CA PHE A 133 5.76 3.53 2.40
C PHE A 133 5.94 3.75 3.91
N VAL A 134 7.04 3.29 4.49
CA VAL A 134 7.24 3.27 5.96
C VAL A 134 8.51 3.97 6.44
N GLU A 135 9.42 4.38 5.56
CA GLU A 135 10.55 5.25 5.91
C GLU A 135 10.07 6.71 5.93
N GLN A 136 10.26 7.39 7.07
CA GLN A 136 9.87 8.79 7.28
C GLN A 136 8.42 9.11 6.82
N PRO A 137 7.41 8.32 7.20
CA PRO A 137 6.08 8.41 6.60
C PRO A 137 5.39 9.76 6.88
N ARG A 138 5.71 10.40 8.01
CA ARG A 138 5.18 11.73 8.39
C ARG A 138 5.64 12.84 7.45
N GLU A 139 6.87 12.76 6.97
CA GLU A 139 7.43 13.76 6.05
C GLU A 139 6.87 13.57 4.65
N ARG A 140 6.63 12.32 4.25
CA ARG A 140 6.30 11.93 2.87
C ARG A 140 4.81 11.89 2.57
N TYR A 141 3.95 11.62 3.55
CA TYR A 141 2.54 11.30 3.30
C TYR A 141 1.57 12.11 4.15
N THR A 142 0.39 12.34 3.58
CA THR A 142 -0.86 12.44 4.34
C THR A 142 -1.42 11.04 4.50
N ALA A 143 -1.79 10.66 5.73
CA ALA A 143 -2.23 9.32 6.06
C ALA A 143 -3.66 9.31 6.60
N GLU A 144 -4.38 8.22 6.33
CA GLU A 144 -5.73 7.98 6.81
C GLU A 144 -5.86 6.52 7.27
N TYR A 145 -6.42 6.32 8.46
CA TYR A 145 -6.80 4.98 8.91
C TYR A 145 -8.08 4.55 8.17
N VAL A 146 -7.99 3.48 7.39
CA VAL A 146 -9.12 3.00 6.59
C VAL A 146 -10.00 2.07 7.42
N ARG A 147 -9.41 0.99 7.97
CA ARG A 147 -10.13 -0.04 8.72
C ARG A 147 -9.19 -1.04 9.40
N ALA A 148 -9.75 -1.78 10.34
CA ALA A 148 -9.19 -3.08 10.74
C ALA A 148 -9.53 -4.15 9.70
N ASP A 149 -8.65 -5.13 9.52
CA ASP A 149 -8.81 -6.25 8.59
C ASP A 149 -8.08 -7.50 9.12
N SER A 150 -8.14 -8.60 8.38
CA SER A 150 -7.42 -9.83 8.70
C SER A 150 -6.72 -10.40 7.45
N LEU A 151 -5.53 -10.97 7.65
CA LEU A 151 -4.82 -11.64 6.55
C LEU A 151 -5.53 -12.94 6.14
N PRO A 152 -5.55 -13.28 4.84
CA PRO A 152 -6.17 -14.50 4.35
C PRO A 152 -5.57 -15.75 5.01
N GLY A 153 -6.41 -16.75 5.28
CA GLY A 153 -5.97 -18.03 5.86
C GLY A 153 -5.61 -17.95 7.35
N GLY A 154 -6.17 -16.98 8.08
CA GLY A 154 -5.94 -16.84 9.53
C GLY A 154 -4.60 -16.21 9.87
N GLY A 155 -4.00 -15.45 8.96
CA GLY A 155 -2.65 -14.87 9.13
C GLY A 155 -2.53 -13.73 10.15
N GLY A 156 -3.54 -13.52 11.00
CA GLY A 156 -3.55 -12.47 12.02
C GLY A 156 -4.28 -11.19 11.60
N ALA A 157 -4.51 -10.32 12.58
CA ALA A 157 -5.18 -9.04 12.41
C ALA A 157 -4.21 -7.99 11.85
N VAL A 158 -4.71 -7.13 10.97
CA VAL A 158 -3.96 -6.04 10.34
C VAL A 158 -4.74 -4.74 10.39
N ASP A 159 -4.02 -3.62 10.37
CA ASP A 159 -4.57 -2.29 10.18
C ASP A 159 -4.29 -1.82 8.74
N VAL A 160 -5.31 -1.25 8.10
CA VAL A 160 -5.21 -0.75 6.73
C VAL A 160 -5.06 0.76 6.76
N ILE A 161 -3.94 1.25 6.23
CA ILE A 161 -3.62 2.67 6.19
C ILE A 161 -3.53 3.12 4.73
N ARG A 162 -4.23 4.20 4.40
CA ARG A 162 -4.12 4.88 3.11
C ARG A 162 -3.08 5.98 3.20
N LEU A 163 -2.24 6.08 2.18
CA LEU A 163 -1.11 6.99 2.06
C LEU A 163 -1.25 7.78 0.76
N VAL A 164 -1.26 9.11 0.87
CA VAL A 164 -1.22 10.02 -0.27
C VAL A 164 0.10 10.80 -0.22
N PRO A 165 0.96 10.68 -1.25
CA PRO A 165 2.20 11.44 -1.30
C PRO A 165 1.95 12.94 -1.16
N LYS A 166 2.78 13.62 -0.35
CA LYS A 166 2.79 15.09 -0.26
C LYS A 166 3.49 15.74 -1.45
N GLY A 167 4.46 15.02 -2.04
CA GLY A 167 5.17 15.42 -3.25
C GLY A 167 4.53 14.87 -4.52
N HIS A 168 4.79 15.53 -5.65
CA HIS A 168 4.27 15.14 -6.98
C HIS A 168 5.28 14.34 -7.82
N ASP A 169 6.43 14.00 -7.26
CA ASP A 169 7.53 13.31 -7.94
C ASP A 169 7.43 11.78 -7.87
N GLN A 170 6.45 11.25 -7.13
CA GLN A 170 6.26 9.81 -7.00
C GLN A 170 5.57 9.23 -8.24
N PRO A 171 5.94 8.01 -8.68
CA PRO A 171 5.32 7.34 -9.82
C PRO A 171 3.92 6.76 -9.50
N TYR A 172 3.28 7.20 -8.41
CA TYR A 172 1.96 6.78 -7.97
C TYR A 172 1.23 7.93 -7.25
N SER A 173 -0.10 7.90 -7.29
CA SER A 173 -0.98 8.90 -6.68
C SER A 173 -1.47 8.50 -5.28
N GLU A 174 -1.53 7.20 -5.00
CA GLU A 174 -2.02 6.66 -3.74
C GLU A 174 -1.42 5.27 -3.48
N ALA A 175 -1.23 4.95 -2.20
CA ALA A 175 -1.06 3.58 -1.76
C ALA A 175 -1.95 3.23 -0.56
N LYS A 176 -2.33 1.96 -0.42
CA LYS A 176 -2.86 1.37 0.82
C LYS A 176 -1.90 0.29 1.30
N ILE A 177 -1.61 0.28 2.58
CA ILE A 177 -0.76 -0.73 3.22
C ILE A 177 -1.52 -1.48 4.30
N TRP A 178 -1.29 -2.79 4.40
CA TRP A 178 -1.81 -3.64 5.46
C TRP A 178 -0.67 -3.96 6.43
N VAL A 179 -0.74 -3.40 7.63
CA VAL A 179 0.27 -3.55 8.67
C VAL A 179 -0.19 -4.55 9.72
N GLY A 180 0.60 -5.58 10.00
CA GLY A 180 0.32 -6.56 11.05
C GLY A 180 0.25 -5.94 12.44
N ARG A 181 -0.79 -6.26 13.20
CA ARG A 181 -0.91 -5.78 14.59
C ARG A 181 0.11 -6.42 15.53
N GLU A 182 0.50 -7.66 15.24
CA GLU A 182 1.45 -8.44 16.05
C GLU A 182 2.90 -8.14 15.67
N ASP A 183 3.23 -8.15 14.38
CA ASP A 183 4.61 -8.05 13.90
C ASP A 183 4.99 -6.65 13.38
N ALA A 184 4.02 -5.75 13.20
CA ALA A 184 4.18 -4.44 12.57
C ALA A 184 4.81 -4.49 11.17
N LEU A 185 4.74 -5.63 10.48
CA LEU A 185 5.24 -5.78 9.11
C LEU A 185 4.16 -5.40 8.10
N VAL A 186 4.60 -4.92 6.92
CA VAL A 186 3.71 -4.68 5.78
C VAL A 186 3.50 -6.00 5.03
N HIS A 187 2.27 -6.50 5.04
CA HIS A 187 1.89 -7.77 4.41
C HIS A 187 1.27 -7.60 3.03
N ARG A 188 0.70 -6.42 2.75
CA ARG A 188 0.13 -6.09 1.45
C ARG A 188 0.31 -4.61 1.17
N VAL A 189 0.51 -4.30 -0.11
CA VAL A 189 0.47 -2.95 -0.65
C VAL A 189 -0.42 -2.95 -1.89
N ASP A 190 -1.36 -2.02 -1.94
CA ASP A 190 -2.08 -1.66 -3.16
C ASP A 190 -1.61 -0.27 -3.59
N ILE A 191 -1.23 -0.10 -4.85
CA ILE A 191 -0.65 1.13 -5.41
C ILE A 191 -1.48 1.54 -6.62
N VAL A 192 -1.89 2.79 -6.68
CA VAL A 192 -2.45 3.42 -7.88
C VAL A 192 -1.33 4.20 -8.55
N GLU A 193 -0.74 3.63 -9.60
CA GLU A 193 0.34 4.26 -10.35
C GLU A 193 -0.15 5.50 -11.12
N SER A 194 0.72 6.47 -11.37
CA SER A 194 0.35 7.71 -12.07
C SER A 194 -0.11 7.47 -13.52
N SER A 195 0.21 6.30 -14.07
CA SER A 195 -0.29 5.82 -15.37
C SER A 195 -1.77 5.38 -15.34
N GLY A 196 -2.38 5.30 -14.15
CA GLY A 196 -3.69 4.70 -13.91
C GLY A 196 -3.65 3.18 -13.68
N GLN A 197 -2.48 2.54 -13.76
CA GLN A 197 -2.32 1.13 -13.45
C GLN A 197 -2.47 0.87 -11.94
N GLU A 198 -3.17 -0.19 -11.58
CA GLU A 198 -3.26 -0.65 -10.20
C GLU A 198 -2.32 -1.84 -9.98
N ARG A 199 -1.48 -1.73 -8.95
CA ARG A 199 -0.56 -2.81 -8.55
C ARG A 199 -0.87 -3.24 -7.14
N THR A 200 -1.16 -4.53 -6.97
CA THR A 200 -1.24 -5.20 -5.66
C THR A 200 0.01 -6.04 -5.46
N VAL A 201 0.67 -5.91 -4.31
CA VAL A 201 1.76 -6.80 -3.86
C VAL A 201 1.37 -7.41 -2.52
N ILE A 202 1.36 -8.73 -2.43
CA ILE A 202 1.05 -9.48 -1.21
C ILE A 202 2.29 -10.27 -0.83
N LEU A 203 2.74 -10.11 0.41
CA LEU A 203 3.87 -10.83 0.99
C LEU A 203 3.35 -11.93 1.93
N ARG A 204 3.97 -13.10 1.86
CA ARG A 204 3.68 -14.26 2.71
C ARG A 204 4.98 -14.86 3.22
N THR A 205 4.87 -15.61 4.31
CA THR A 205 6.01 -16.33 4.90
C THR A 205 7.20 -15.39 5.16
N ILE A 206 6.92 -14.17 5.62
CA ILE A 206 7.94 -13.13 5.81
C ILE A 206 8.91 -13.59 6.89
N ARG A 207 10.21 -13.55 6.57
CA ARG A 207 11.30 -13.84 7.50
C ARG A 207 12.26 -12.68 7.48
N VAL A 208 12.46 -12.07 8.64
CA VAL A 208 13.39 -10.94 8.82
C VAL A 208 14.65 -11.40 9.56
N ASN A 209 15.78 -10.75 9.29
CA ASN A 209 17.04 -10.90 10.01
C ASN A 209 17.56 -12.35 10.07
N ARG A 210 17.34 -13.12 9.00
CA ARG A 210 17.86 -14.50 8.82
C ARG A 210 18.95 -14.60 7.75
N GLY A 211 19.39 -13.47 7.20
CA GLY A 211 20.31 -13.43 6.06
C GLY A 211 19.62 -13.79 4.75
N VAL A 212 20.35 -13.63 3.65
CA VAL A 212 19.90 -13.96 2.30
C VAL A 212 21.00 -14.74 1.59
N PRO A 213 20.70 -15.82 0.84
CA PRO A 213 21.70 -16.49 0.02
C PRO A 213 22.28 -15.51 -1.02
N GLY A 214 23.59 -15.29 -1.00
CA GLY A 214 24.25 -14.28 -1.85
C GLY A 214 23.94 -14.43 -3.34
N ARG A 215 23.79 -15.67 -3.83
CA ARG A 215 23.40 -15.99 -5.22
C ARG A 215 22.07 -15.38 -5.66
N GLU A 216 21.16 -15.09 -4.73
CA GLU A 216 19.88 -14.46 -5.08
C GLU A 216 20.04 -12.96 -5.33
N LEU A 217 21.07 -12.33 -4.73
CA LEU A 217 21.32 -10.90 -4.76
C LEU A 217 22.37 -10.47 -5.80
N THR A 218 22.66 -11.35 -6.75
CA THR A 218 23.58 -11.13 -7.86
C THR A 218 22.92 -11.58 -9.15
N PHE A 219 23.18 -10.86 -10.24
CA PHE A 219 22.70 -11.24 -11.56
C PHE A 219 23.85 -11.38 -12.54
N SER A 220 23.82 -12.45 -13.32
CA SER A 220 24.71 -12.66 -14.45
C SER A 220 23.84 -12.92 -15.67
N PRO A 221 23.91 -12.09 -16.73
CA PRO A 221 23.14 -12.31 -17.94
C PRO A 221 23.43 -13.71 -18.52
N PRO A 222 22.38 -14.50 -18.86
CA PRO A 222 22.58 -15.76 -19.55
C PRO A 222 23.30 -15.57 -20.89
N ALA A 223 23.95 -16.64 -21.39
CA ALA A 223 24.62 -16.61 -22.69
C ALA A 223 23.65 -16.18 -23.81
N GLY A 224 24.11 -15.30 -24.69
CA GLY A 224 23.32 -14.78 -25.82
C GLY A 224 22.29 -13.70 -25.45
N VAL A 225 22.12 -13.35 -24.17
CA VAL A 225 21.22 -12.27 -23.74
C VAL A 225 21.91 -10.92 -23.91
N ARG A 226 21.28 -10.03 -24.69
CA ARG A 226 21.77 -8.66 -24.91
C ARG A 226 21.54 -7.80 -23.67
N VAL A 227 22.57 -7.09 -23.21
CA VAL A 227 22.42 -6.07 -22.16
C VAL A 227 22.04 -4.74 -22.81
N VAL A 228 20.90 -4.19 -22.42
CA VAL A 228 20.43 -2.86 -22.83
C VAL A 228 20.61 -1.92 -21.65
N ALA A 229 21.50 -0.95 -21.77
CA ALA A 229 21.66 0.09 -20.77
C ALA A 229 20.52 1.12 -20.92
N SER A 230 19.79 1.40 -19.84
CA SER A 230 18.94 2.58 -19.78
C SER A 230 19.67 3.65 -18.99
N ASP A 231 20.29 4.59 -19.70
CA ASP A 231 20.84 5.78 -19.07
C ASP A 231 19.68 6.72 -18.77
N SER A 232 19.24 6.75 -17.50
CA SER A 232 18.45 7.86 -16.99
C SER A 232 19.39 9.04 -16.76
N THR A 233 19.91 9.62 -17.85
CA THR A 233 20.54 10.94 -17.80
C THR A 233 19.41 11.93 -17.62
N ARG A 234 19.24 12.42 -16.40
CA ARG A 234 18.52 13.69 -16.20
C ARG A 234 19.48 14.77 -16.69
N GLU A 235 19.13 15.42 -17.79
CA GLU A 235 19.50 16.83 -18.00
C GLU A 235 18.75 17.70 -16.99
#